data_AF-W4GN29-F1
#
_entry.id   AF-W4GN29-F1
#
_cell.length_a   1.000
_cell.length_b   1.000
_cell.length_c   1.000
_cell.angle_alpha   90.00
_cell.angle_beta   90.00
_cell.angle_gamma   90.00
#
_symmetry.space_group_name_H-M   'P 1'
#
loop_
_entity.id
_entity.type
_entity.pdbx_description
1 polymer ?
#
loop_
_entity_poly.entity_id
_entity_poly.type
_entity_poly.pdbx_seq_one_letter_code
_entity_poly.pdbx_strand_id
1 'polypeptide(L)'
;MPPRSPRRTADASVAVQDLADVCKHLSFAHRRTAYETLLSVAVDGVLPRGALTELAQKFRCHPRTISRLWTQARLSLHDVHHAADVASKTKGNSGRHALRTSDEIEAAIRNVPQMQRQTFRSLSAACGIPMTTIFSHMKKNPRFKARSNYVKPHLTPANVEERLKFAMSFVWPLPGGRHLFNDMHDYVHVDDNWFYLTKVERRYYVYDDEEVTAQAVKS
;
A
#
# COMPACT_ATOMS: atom_id res chain seq x y z
N MET A 1 -28.00 -24.27 28.71
CA MET A 1 -27.27 -23.26 29.52
C MET A 1 -27.91 -21.91 29.23
N PRO A 2 -28.48 -21.17 30.20
CA PRO A 2 -29.15 -19.91 29.90
C PRO A 2 -28.12 -18.77 29.77
N PRO A 3 -28.42 -17.71 28.99
CA PRO A 3 -27.57 -16.53 28.94
C PRO A 3 -27.61 -15.77 30.27
N ARG A 4 -26.43 -15.35 30.76
CA ARG A 4 -26.30 -14.56 31.99
C ARG A 4 -26.99 -13.19 31.83
N SER A 5 -27.87 -12.87 32.76
CA SER A 5 -28.43 -11.52 32.96
C SER A 5 -27.33 -10.51 33.35
N PRO A 6 -27.50 -9.22 33.00
CA PRO A 6 -26.47 -8.21 33.22
C PRO A 6 -26.40 -7.83 34.70
N ARG A 7 -25.17 -7.74 35.24
CA ARG A 7 -24.95 -7.18 36.58
C ARG A 7 -25.16 -5.67 36.52
N ARG A 8 -26.22 -5.23 37.19
CA ARG A 8 -26.48 -3.84 37.58
C ARG A 8 -25.37 -3.41 38.55
N THR A 9 -24.51 -2.49 38.14
CA THR A 9 -23.65 -1.72 39.06
C THR A 9 -24.04 -0.27 38.94
N ALA A 10 -24.32 0.30 40.10
CA ALA A 10 -24.85 1.63 40.30
C ALA A 10 -23.84 2.71 39.86
N ASP A 11 -24.38 3.90 39.60
CA ASP A 11 -23.66 5.14 39.37
C ASP A 11 -22.46 5.32 40.31
N ALA A 12 -21.28 5.44 39.70
CA ALA A 12 -20.11 6.08 40.28
C ALA A 12 -19.61 7.10 39.26
N SER A 13 -20.40 8.15 39.04
CA SER A 13 -19.83 9.45 38.72
C SER A 13 -19.00 9.86 39.94
N VAL A 14 -17.69 10.04 39.75
CA VAL A 14 -16.82 11.06 40.37
C VAL A 14 -15.36 10.64 40.16
N ALA A 15 -14.59 11.57 39.58
CA ALA A 15 -13.13 11.64 39.57
C ALA A 15 -12.35 10.65 38.69
N VAL A 16 -12.34 10.89 37.37
CA VAL A 16 -11.11 10.72 36.57
C VAL A 16 -10.99 11.94 35.63
N GLN A 17 -10.64 13.08 36.21
CA GLN A 17 -10.08 14.21 35.48
C GLN A 17 -8.65 14.41 35.97
N ASP A 18 -7.77 14.73 35.02
CA ASP A 18 -6.38 15.15 35.21
C ASP A 18 -5.32 14.08 35.44
N LEU A 19 -5.17 13.18 34.45
CA LEU A 19 -3.82 12.96 33.91
C LEU A 19 -3.60 13.98 32.79
N ALA A 20 -3.25 15.20 33.18
CA ALA A 20 -2.84 16.24 32.26
C ALA A 20 -1.54 15.79 31.58
N ASP A 21 -1.68 15.14 30.42
CA ASP A 21 -0.59 14.91 29.50
C ASP A 21 0.16 16.24 29.34
N VAL A 22 1.43 16.25 29.76
CA VAL A 22 2.38 17.30 29.38
C VAL A 22 2.65 17.12 27.88
N CYS A 23 1.66 17.52 27.08
CA CYS A 23 1.74 17.48 25.64
C CYS A 23 2.81 18.48 25.21
N LYS A 24 3.97 17.97 24.78
CA LYS A 24 5.08 18.78 24.22
C LYS A 24 4.63 19.69 23.05
N HIS A 25 3.46 19.43 22.47
CA HIS A 25 2.86 20.17 21.39
C HIS A 25 1.39 20.51 21.65
N LEU A 26 1.00 21.76 21.35
CA LEU A 26 -0.38 22.21 21.48
C LEU A 26 -1.27 21.48 20.47
N SER A 27 -2.39 20.90 20.93
CA SER A 27 -3.36 20.19 20.09
C SER A 27 -3.99 21.14 19.07
N PHE A 28 -4.55 20.61 17.97
CA PHE A 28 -5.23 21.44 16.97
C PHE A 28 -6.38 22.26 17.57
N ALA A 29 -7.20 21.64 18.44
CA ALA A 29 -8.29 22.33 19.11
C ALA A 29 -7.78 23.48 19.98
N HIS A 30 -6.75 23.24 20.80
CA HIS A 30 -6.15 24.29 21.63
C HIS A 30 -5.50 25.39 20.80
N ARG A 31 -4.83 25.06 19.68
CA ARG A 31 -4.29 26.05 18.74
C ARG A 31 -5.41 26.91 18.16
N ARG A 32 -6.53 26.30 17.74
CA ARG A 32 -7.69 27.02 17.21
C ARG A 32 -8.30 27.97 18.23
N THR A 33 -8.59 27.49 19.43
CA THR A 33 -9.10 28.33 20.52
C THR A 33 -8.12 29.44 20.90
N ALA A 34 -6.82 29.16 20.90
CA ALA A 34 -5.79 30.16 21.16
C ALA A 34 -5.78 31.28 20.09
N TYR A 35 -5.98 30.93 18.82
CA TYR A 35 -6.07 31.92 17.75
C TYR A 35 -7.36 32.75 17.83
N GLU A 36 -8.52 32.10 18.02
CA GLU A 36 -9.82 32.77 18.13
C GLU A 36 -9.89 33.75 19.32
N THR A 37 -9.30 33.36 20.46
CA THR A 37 -9.22 34.24 21.65
C THR A 37 -8.29 35.43 21.47
N LEU A 38 -7.17 35.27 20.77
CA LEU A 38 -6.32 36.40 20.39
C LEU A 38 -7.02 37.31 19.39
N LEU A 39 -7.79 36.73 18.45
CA LEU A 39 -8.54 37.49 17.45
C LEU A 39 -9.65 38.33 18.10
N SER A 40 -10.34 37.83 19.13
CA SER A 40 -11.36 38.59 19.86
C SER A 40 -10.81 39.74 20.69
N VAL A 41 -9.52 39.70 21.02
CA VAL A 41 -8.83 40.69 21.89
C VAL A 41 -7.96 41.66 21.06
N ALA A 42 -7.63 41.31 19.83
CA ALA A 42 -6.86 42.15 18.93
C ALA A 42 -7.68 43.35 18.44
N VAL A 43 -7.08 44.54 18.49
CA VAL A 43 -7.65 45.77 17.92
C VAL A 43 -6.75 46.19 16.77
N ASP A 44 -7.30 46.37 15.57
CA ASP A 44 -6.56 46.69 14.34
C ASP A 44 -5.38 45.74 14.04
N GLY A 45 -5.50 44.48 14.46
CA GLY A 45 -4.45 43.46 14.30
C GLY A 45 -3.30 43.57 15.31
N VAL A 46 -3.38 44.49 16.26
CA VAL A 46 -2.43 44.65 17.37
C VAL A 46 -2.95 43.94 18.61
N LEU A 47 -2.10 43.12 19.22
CA LEU A 47 -2.41 42.43 20.48
C LEU A 47 -2.08 43.31 21.68
N PRO A 48 -2.93 43.37 22.72
CA PRO A 48 -2.63 44.10 23.94
C PRO A 48 -1.46 43.46 24.69
N ARG A 49 -0.75 44.29 25.47
CA ARG A 49 0.40 43.85 26.26
C ARG A 49 -0.06 42.79 27.25
N GLY A 50 0.67 41.67 27.31
CA GLY A 50 0.38 40.57 28.24
C GLY A 50 -0.54 39.48 27.69
N ALA A 51 -1.33 39.74 26.64
CA ALA A 51 -2.29 38.77 26.09
C ALA A 51 -1.64 37.42 25.69
N LEU A 52 -0.45 37.48 25.08
CA LEU A 52 0.32 36.27 24.72
C LEU A 52 0.77 35.49 25.97
N THR A 53 1.13 36.18 27.04
CA THR A 53 1.62 35.59 28.29
C THR A 53 0.47 34.95 29.07
N GLU A 54 -0.65 35.63 29.19
CA GLU A 54 -1.86 35.12 29.84
C GLU A 54 -2.39 33.87 29.14
N LEU A 55 -2.45 33.91 27.80
CA LEU A 55 -2.88 32.77 27.01
C LEU A 55 -1.90 31.60 27.12
N ALA A 56 -0.61 31.89 27.16
CA ALA A 56 0.43 30.88 27.34
C ALA A 56 0.33 30.20 28.72
N GLN A 57 0.02 30.94 29.78
CA GLN A 57 -0.27 30.39 31.10
C GLN A 57 -1.50 29.49 31.08
N LYS A 58 -2.59 29.93 30.42
CA LYS A 58 -3.83 29.14 30.28
C LYS A 58 -3.60 27.80 29.61
N PHE A 59 -2.80 27.76 28.54
CA PHE A 59 -2.46 26.53 27.81
C PHE A 59 -1.21 25.83 28.33
N ARG A 60 -0.62 26.28 29.45
CA ARG A 60 0.63 25.76 30.05
C ARG A 60 1.75 25.56 29.02
N CYS A 61 1.93 26.54 28.14
CA CYS A 61 2.95 26.52 27.10
C CYS A 61 3.84 27.77 27.16
N HIS A 62 4.96 27.76 26.42
CA HIS A 62 5.84 28.94 26.36
C HIS A 62 5.19 30.06 25.52
N PRO A 63 5.24 31.35 25.91
CA PRO A 63 4.66 32.47 25.15
C PRO A 63 5.09 32.54 23.68
N ARG A 64 6.34 32.16 23.38
CA ARG A 64 6.84 32.00 22.00
C ARG A 64 6.01 31.04 21.13
N THR A 65 5.40 30.00 21.70
CA THR A 65 4.54 29.06 20.96
C THR A 65 3.27 29.73 20.48
N ILE A 66 2.63 30.52 21.35
CA ILE A 66 1.44 31.31 21.02
C ILE A 66 1.79 32.42 20.03
N SER A 67 2.92 33.11 20.23
CA SER A 67 3.41 34.14 19.30
C SER A 67 3.66 33.56 17.89
N ARG A 68 4.35 32.43 17.78
CA ARG A 68 4.59 31.73 16.49
C ARG A 68 3.28 31.33 15.81
N LEU A 69 2.30 30.87 16.59
CA LEU A 69 0.98 30.53 16.08
C LEU A 69 0.28 31.77 15.51
N TRP A 70 0.27 32.89 16.23
CA TRP A 70 -0.33 34.15 15.79
C TRP A 70 0.30 34.64 14.48
N THR A 71 1.64 34.70 14.42
CA THR A 71 2.36 35.10 13.21
C THR A 71 2.07 34.16 12.03
N GLN A 72 2.06 32.84 12.25
CA GLN A 72 1.73 31.86 11.21
C GLN A 72 0.32 32.09 10.65
N ALA A 73 -0.67 32.25 11.52
CA ALA A 73 -2.07 32.45 11.14
C ALA A 73 -2.27 33.75 10.36
N ARG A 74 -1.61 34.85 10.78
CA ARG A 74 -1.66 36.13 10.07
C ARG A 74 -0.96 36.08 8.70
N LEU A 75 0.16 35.37 8.59
CA LEU A 75 0.84 35.16 7.30
C LEU A 75 -0.02 34.35 6.34
N SER A 76 -0.71 33.30 6.81
CA SER A 76 -1.59 32.51 5.95
C SER A 76 -2.81 33.29 5.43
N LEU A 77 -3.27 34.30 6.16
CA LEU A 77 -4.36 35.20 5.72
C LEU A 77 -3.90 36.24 4.69
N HIS A 78 -2.61 36.56 4.67
CA HIS A 78 -2.02 37.42 3.65
C HIS A 78 -1.73 36.67 2.35
N ASP A 79 -1.58 35.35 2.44
CA ASP A 79 -1.46 34.45 1.28
C ASP A 79 -2.85 34.21 0.65
N VAL A 80 -2.92 33.46 -0.45
CA VAL A 80 -4.15 33.22 -1.27
C VAL A 80 -5.31 32.53 -0.50
N HIS A 81 -5.18 32.30 0.82
CA HIS A 81 -6.14 31.59 1.64
C HIS A 81 -7.10 32.53 2.40
N HIS A 82 -8.41 32.29 2.26
CA HIS A 82 -9.47 33.01 2.99
C HIS A 82 -9.61 32.61 4.48
N ALA A 83 -8.78 31.69 4.97
CA ALA A 83 -8.84 31.17 6.34
C ALA A 83 -7.44 31.05 6.94
N ALA A 84 -7.34 31.34 8.24
CA ALA A 84 -6.08 31.23 8.97
C ALA A 84 -5.66 29.76 9.16
N ASP A 85 -4.42 29.44 8.78
CA ASP A 85 -3.82 28.13 9.03
C ASP A 85 -3.30 28.03 10.47
N VAL A 86 -4.10 27.36 11.29
CA VAL A 86 -3.82 27.09 12.70
C VAL A 86 -3.22 25.70 12.90
N ALA A 87 -3.04 24.91 11.85
CA ALA A 87 -2.49 23.57 11.95
C ALA A 87 -1.02 23.58 12.42
N SER A 88 -0.59 22.46 13.02
CA SER A 88 0.81 22.26 13.36
C SER A 88 1.59 21.86 12.10
N LYS A 89 2.67 22.59 11.79
CA LYS A 89 3.58 22.26 10.69
C LYS A 89 4.38 20.97 10.90
N THR A 90 4.38 20.41 12.11
CA THR A 90 5.06 19.14 12.42
C THR A 90 4.26 17.93 11.91
N LYS A 91 2.93 18.06 11.82
CA LYS A 91 2.06 16.98 11.33
C LYS A 91 2.34 16.78 9.83
N GLY A 92 2.76 15.57 9.44
CA GLY A 92 3.12 15.26 8.05
C GLY A 92 4.56 15.58 7.66
N ASN A 93 5.22 16.52 8.35
CA ASN A 93 6.63 16.88 8.12
C ASN A 93 7.57 16.33 9.19
N SER A 94 7.14 15.28 9.88
CA SER A 94 7.92 14.62 10.93
C SER A 94 8.50 13.30 10.43
N GLY A 95 9.64 12.94 10.98
CA GLY A 95 10.36 11.72 10.63
C GLY A 95 11.35 11.91 9.49
N ARG A 96 11.88 10.79 9.00
CA ARG A 96 12.89 10.78 7.94
C ARG A 96 12.22 10.96 6.58
N HIS A 97 12.66 11.96 5.83
CA HIS A 97 12.26 12.12 4.42
C HIS A 97 12.69 10.91 3.58
N ALA A 98 11.87 10.56 2.59
CA ALA A 98 12.17 9.47 1.68
C ALA A 98 13.46 9.80 0.91
N LEU A 99 14.40 8.85 0.88
CA LEU A 99 15.68 9.01 0.17
C LEU A 99 15.50 8.93 -1.36
N ARG A 100 14.49 8.19 -1.82
CA ARG A 100 14.19 8.00 -3.23
C ARG A 100 12.72 8.28 -3.50
N THR A 101 12.46 8.85 -4.66
CA THR A 101 11.09 9.02 -5.18
C THR A 101 10.55 7.68 -5.71
N SER A 102 9.22 7.59 -5.89
CA SER A 102 8.59 6.41 -6.49
C SER A 102 9.14 6.13 -7.88
N ASP A 103 9.34 7.19 -8.66
CA ASP A 103 9.74 7.11 -10.06
C ASP A 103 11.21 6.67 -10.20
N GLU A 104 12.08 7.10 -9.30
CA GLU A 104 13.47 6.61 -9.23
C GLU A 104 13.53 5.11 -8.93
N ILE A 105 12.68 4.62 -8.02
CA ILE A 105 12.60 3.19 -7.70
C ILE A 105 12.07 2.41 -8.90
N GLU A 106 11.06 2.93 -9.59
CA GLU A 106 10.50 2.33 -10.79
C GLU A 106 11.51 2.23 -11.93
N ALA A 107 12.20 3.33 -12.24
CA ALA A 107 13.26 3.36 -13.25
C ALA A 107 14.39 2.37 -12.93
N ALA A 108 14.84 2.31 -11.68
CA ALA A 108 15.90 1.40 -11.25
C ALA A 108 15.47 -0.08 -11.35
N ILE A 109 14.23 -0.42 -10.99
CA ILE A 109 13.72 -1.78 -11.14
C ILE A 109 13.57 -2.15 -12.63
N ARG A 110 13.07 -1.22 -13.45
CA ARG A 110 12.85 -1.45 -14.89
C ARG A 110 14.16 -1.69 -15.65
N ASN A 111 15.27 -1.12 -15.19
CA ASN A 111 16.59 -1.36 -15.78
C ASN A 111 17.16 -2.76 -15.48
N VAL A 112 16.64 -3.50 -14.49
CA VAL A 112 17.12 -4.85 -14.16
C VAL A 112 16.49 -5.88 -15.12
N PRO A 113 17.21 -6.85 -15.69
CA PRO A 113 16.57 -7.91 -16.48
C PRO A 113 15.57 -8.74 -15.66
N GLN A 114 14.42 -9.14 -16.24
CA GLN A 114 13.38 -9.89 -15.53
C GLN A 114 13.91 -11.13 -14.81
N MET A 115 14.90 -11.83 -15.39
CA MET A 115 15.54 -13.01 -14.78
C MET A 115 16.13 -12.76 -13.39
N GLN A 116 16.59 -11.54 -13.10
CA GLN A 116 17.14 -11.15 -11.80
C GLN A 116 16.06 -10.61 -10.84
N ARG A 117 14.83 -10.38 -11.33
CA ARG A 117 13.68 -9.91 -10.55
C ARG A 117 12.82 -11.04 -9.97
N GLN A 118 13.41 -12.19 -9.63
CA GLN A 118 12.63 -13.33 -9.13
C GLN A 118 12.31 -13.26 -7.64
N THR A 119 13.27 -12.78 -6.85
CA THR A 119 13.14 -12.63 -5.40
C THR A 119 13.47 -11.21 -5.02
N PHE A 120 12.95 -10.73 -3.88
CA PHE A 120 13.38 -9.42 -3.38
C PHE A 120 14.89 -9.35 -3.14
N ARG A 121 15.54 -10.45 -2.75
CA ARG A 121 17.00 -10.51 -2.54
C ARG A 121 17.75 -10.29 -3.85
N SER A 122 17.41 -11.05 -4.89
CA SER A 122 18.05 -10.93 -6.21
C SER A 122 17.78 -9.56 -6.83
N LEU A 123 16.54 -9.06 -6.72
CA LEU A 123 16.17 -7.74 -7.21
C LEU A 123 16.95 -6.63 -6.49
N SER A 124 17.01 -6.70 -5.16
CA SER A 124 17.73 -5.73 -4.32
C SER A 124 19.22 -5.68 -4.66
N ALA A 125 19.85 -6.85 -4.85
CA ALA A 125 21.24 -6.93 -5.27
C ALA A 125 21.46 -6.32 -6.67
N ALA A 126 20.52 -6.53 -7.60
CA ALA A 126 20.64 -6.06 -8.97
C ALA A 126 20.35 -4.55 -9.14
N CYS A 127 19.37 -3.98 -8.44
CA CYS A 127 19.04 -2.55 -8.54
C CYS A 127 19.73 -1.66 -7.49
N GLY A 128 20.43 -2.24 -6.51
CA GLY A 128 21.10 -1.49 -5.44
C GLY A 128 20.13 -0.83 -4.45
N ILE A 129 18.85 -1.22 -4.45
CA ILE A 129 17.83 -0.69 -3.54
C ILE A 129 17.59 -1.72 -2.43
N PRO A 130 17.54 -1.32 -1.15
CA PRO A 130 17.24 -2.25 -0.06
C PRO A 130 15.90 -2.98 -0.26
N MET A 131 15.88 -4.26 0.09
CA MET A 131 14.67 -5.10 0.01
C MET A 131 13.45 -4.47 0.70
N THR A 132 13.65 -3.82 1.85
CA THR A 132 12.58 -3.17 2.62
C THR A 132 11.95 -2.03 1.84
N THR A 133 12.75 -1.23 1.14
CA THR A 133 12.28 -0.14 0.29
C THR A 133 11.48 -0.68 -0.89
N ILE A 134 11.95 -1.74 -1.55
CA ILE A 134 11.22 -2.39 -2.66
C ILE A 134 9.87 -2.95 -2.17
N PHE A 135 9.85 -3.59 -0.99
CA PHE A 135 8.62 -4.13 -0.41
C PHE A 135 7.62 -3.03 -0.04
N SER A 136 8.08 -1.93 0.56
CA SER A 136 7.24 -0.76 0.83
C SER A 136 6.72 -0.11 -0.46
N HIS A 137 7.56 -0.04 -1.51
CA HIS A 137 7.16 0.44 -2.84
C HIS A 137 6.05 -0.42 -3.43
N MET A 138 6.21 -1.74 -3.40
CA MET A 138 5.19 -2.70 -3.87
C MET A 138 3.86 -2.57 -3.12
N LYS A 139 3.89 -2.27 -1.81
CA LYS A 139 2.66 -2.04 -1.03
C LYS A 139 1.95 -0.72 -1.40
N LYS A 140 2.71 0.31 -1.76
CA LYS A 140 2.18 1.64 -2.10
C LYS A 140 1.74 1.73 -3.56
N ASN A 141 2.44 1.05 -4.46
CA ASN A 141 2.21 1.10 -5.89
C ASN A 141 1.58 -0.22 -6.38
N PRO A 142 0.26 -0.28 -6.61
CA PRO A 142 -0.44 -1.51 -7.01
C PRO A 142 -0.06 -1.99 -8.42
N ARG A 143 0.58 -1.14 -9.23
CA ARG A 143 1.07 -1.50 -10.57
C ARG A 143 2.25 -2.49 -10.50
N PHE A 144 3.02 -2.44 -9.41
CA PHE A 144 4.17 -3.33 -9.21
C PHE A 144 3.75 -4.59 -8.47
N LYS A 145 3.79 -5.75 -9.12
CA LYS A 145 3.35 -7.02 -8.54
C LYS A 145 4.17 -8.22 -8.99
N ALA A 146 4.09 -9.29 -8.21
CA ALA A 146 4.62 -10.58 -8.64
C ALA A 146 3.67 -11.22 -9.67
N ARG A 147 4.21 -11.66 -10.80
CA ARG A 147 3.49 -12.49 -11.78
C ARG A 147 4.17 -13.85 -11.92
N SER A 148 3.36 -14.91 -11.88
CA SER A 148 3.81 -16.27 -12.18
C SER A 148 3.87 -16.48 -13.68
N ASN A 149 4.91 -17.19 -14.10
CA ASN A 149 5.18 -17.56 -15.47
C ASN A 149 5.44 -19.07 -15.49
N TYR A 150 4.54 -19.79 -16.14
CA TYR A 150 4.59 -21.23 -16.29
C TYR A 150 5.18 -21.58 -17.64
N VAL A 151 6.00 -22.62 -17.65
CA VAL A 151 6.38 -23.29 -18.89
C VAL A 151 5.12 -23.89 -19.50
N LYS A 152 4.78 -23.44 -20.71
CA LYS A 152 3.65 -23.96 -21.49
C LYS A 152 4.17 -24.81 -22.66
N PRO A 153 3.45 -25.87 -23.04
CA PRO A 153 3.74 -26.58 -24.29
C PRO A 153 3.58 -25.62 -25.49
N HIS A 154 4.53 -25.64 -26.40
CA HIS A 154 4.50 -24.87 -27.64
C HIS A 154 3.69 -25.63 -28.69
N LEU A 155 2.37 -25.43 -28.65
CA LEU A 155 1.45 -26.03 -29.62
C LEU A 155 1.52 -25.27 -30.95
N THR A 156 2.10 -25.91 -31.96
CA THR A 156 1.98 -25.47 -33.36
C THR A 156 0.59 -25.83 -33.91
N PRO A 157 0.11 -25.18 -34.99
CA PRO A 157 -1.15 -25.57 -35.63
C PRO A 157 -1.18 -27.05 -36.04
N ALA A 158 -0.06 -27.60 -36.50
CA ALA A 158 0.08 -29.01 -36.83
C ALA A 158 -0.08 -29.91 -35.59
N ASN A 159 0.55 -29.55 -34.46
CA ASN A 159 0.41 -30.27 -33.20
C ASN A 159 -1.05 -30.23 -32.71
N VAL A 160 -1.75 -29.11 -32.91
CA VAL A 160 -3.19 -29.01 -32.57
C VAL A 160 -4.02 -29.95 -33.42
N GLU A 161 -3.78 -29.99 -34.73
CA GLU A 161 -4.51 -30.86 -35.66
C GLU A 161 -4.26 -32.34 -35.34
N GLU A 162 -3.02 -32.73 -35.08
CA GLU A 162 -2.68 -34.11 -34.72
C GLU A 162 -3.32 -34.53 -33.40
N ARG A 163 -3.27 -33.66 -32.37
CA ARG A 163 -3.95 -33.92 -31.09
C ARG A 163 -5.47 -34.02 -31.24
N LEU A 164 -6.06 -33.22 -32.13
CA LEU A 164 -7.48 -33.29 -32.42
C LEU A 164 -7.84 -34.59 -33.14
N LYS A 165 -7.05 -35.00 -34.14
CA LYS A 165 -7.22 -36.28 -34.85
C LYS A 165 -7.10 -37.46 -33.88
N PHE A 166 -6.11 -37.44 -32.99
CA PHE A 166 -5.95 -38.43 -31.94
C PHE A 166 -7.16 -38.44 -31.00
N ALA A 167 -7.63 -37.29 -30.51
CA ALA A 167 -8.82 -37.25 -29.67
C ALA A 167 -10.07 -37.78 -30.40
N MET A 168 -10.22 -37.46 -31.69
CA MET A 168 -11.33 -37.91 -32.53
C MET A 168 -11.34 -39.43 -32.76
N SER A 169 -10.18 -40.12 -32.76
CA SER A 169 -10.17 -41.58 -32.90
C SER A 169 -10.81 -42.31 -31.73
N PHE A 170 -10.96 -41.65 -30.58
CA PHE A 170 -11.66 -42.18 -29.41
C PHE A 170 -13.13 -41.72 -29.34
N VAL A 171 -13.66 -41.10 -30.39
CA VAL A 171 -15.06 -40.65 -30.46
C VAL A 171 -15.75 -41.37 -31.61
N TRP A 172 -16.71 -42.23 -31.27
CA TRP A 172 -17.51 -42.96 -32.24
C TRP A 172 -18.83 -42.23 -32.55
N PRO A 173 -19.14 -41.99 -33.83
CA PRO A 173 -20.41 -41.40 -34.21
C PRO A 173 -21.55 -42.40 -34.04
N LEU A 174 -22.68 -41.92 -33.54
CA LEU A 174 -23.93 -42.66 -33.38
C LEU A 174 -25.04 -42.05 -34.26
N PRO A 175 -26.08 -42.84 -34.60
CA PRO A 175 -27.26 -42.32 -35.29
C PRO A 175 -27.89 -41.13 -34.54
N GLY A 176 -28.35 -40.13 -35.30
CA GLY A 176 -29.00 -38.94 -34.74
C GLY A 176 -28.04 -37.85 -34.25
N GLY A 177 -26.80 -37.82 -34.75
CA GLY A 177 -25.82 -36.77 -34.41
C GLY A 177 -25.23 -36.88 -33.00
N ARG A 178 -25.38 -38.06 -32.37
CA ARG A 178 -24.80 -38.35 -31.07
C ARG A 178 -23.37 -38.88 -31.23
N HIS A 179 -22.59 -38.79 -30.17
CA HIS A 179 -21.23 -39.33 -30.10
C HIS A 179 -21.07 -40.18 -28.84
N LEU A 180 -20.27 -41.24 -28.93
CA LEU A 180 -19.88 -42.09 -27.81
C LEU A 180 -18.35 -42.06 -27.67
N PHE A 181 -17.86 -41.86 -26.46
CA PHE A 181 -16.43 -42.02 -26.19
C PHE A 181 -16.07 -43.50 -26.11
N ASN A 182 -14.94 -43.87 -26.68
CA ASN A 182 -14.32 -45.18 -26.49
C ASN A 182 -14.07 -45.39 -24.99
N ASP A 183 -14.39 -46.58 -24.48
CA ASP A 183 -14.22 -46.94 -23.07
C ASP A 183 -12.75 -47.16 -22.68
N MET A 184 -11.86 -47.28 -23.67
CA MET A 184 -10.42 -47.42 -23.54
C MET A 184 -10.01 -48.58 -22.61
N HIS A 185 -10.85 -49.60 -22.47
CA HIS A 185 -10.58 -50.76 -21.59
C HIS A 185 -9.38 -51.61 -22.05
N ASP A 186 -8.95 -51.43 -23.31
CA ASP A 186 -7.77 -52.04 -23.92
C ASP A 186 -6.52 -51.15 -23.87
N TYR A 187 -6.60 -49.92 -23.34
CA TYR A 187 -5.47 -49.01 -23.21
C TYR A 187 -4.88 -49.00 -21.80
N VAL A 188 -3.57 -49.20 -21.72
CA VAL A 188 -2.80 -48.94 -20.50
C VAL A 188 -1.95 -47.70 -20.73
N HIS A 189 -2.25 -46.63 -19.99
CA HIS A 189 -1.43 -45.41 -20.03
C HIS A 189 -0.20 -45.58 -19.13
N VAL A 190 0.97 -45.57 -19.75
CA VAL A 190 2.25 -45.52 -19.06
C VAL A 190 2.83 -44.13 -19.26
N ASP A 191 3.21 -43.47 -18.16
CA ASP A 191 3.82 -42.14 -18.20
C ASP A 191 5.11 -42.17 -17.37
N ASP A 192 6.18 -41.65 -17.98
CA ASP A 192 7.48 -41.50 -17.34
C ASP A 192 7.61 -40.06 -16.83
N ASN A 193 7.68 -39.92 -15.51
CA ASN A 193 7.79 -38.60 -14.91
C ASN A 193 9.25 -38.18 -14.79
N TRP A 194 9.65 -37.17 -15.55
CA TRP A 194 11.01 -36.64 -15.55
C TRP A 194 11.20 -35.55 -14.50
N PHE A 195 12.33 -35.60 -13.78
CA PHE A 195 12.75 -34.50 -12.92
C PHE A 195 13.45 -33.42 -13.75
N TYR A 196 12.83 -32.24 -13.85
CA TYR A 196 13.37 -31.13 -14.65
C TYR A 196 14.55 -30.44 -13.96
N LEU A 197 15.62 -30.15 -14.73
CA LEU A 197 16.65 -29.19 -14.31
C LEU A 197 16.09 -27.76 -14.22
N THR A 198 15.07 -27.43 -15.02
CA THR A 198 14.46 -26.10 -15.06
C THR A 198 13.19 -26.03 -14.22
N LYS A 199 13.05 -24.95 -13.44
CA LYS A 199 11.81 -24.69 -12.70
C LYS A 199 10.63 -24.48 -13.66
N VAL A 200 9.59 -25.29 -13.48
CA VAL A 200 8.32 -25.25 -14.25
C VAL A 200 7.57 -23.94 -14.04
N GLU A 201 7.61 -23.41 -12.82
CA GLU A 201 7.04 -22.10 -12.48
C GLU A 201 8.17 -21.14 -12.05
N ARG A 202 8.17 -19.95 -12.65
CA ARG A 202 8.98 -18.83 -12.19
C ARG A 202 8.09 -17.66 -11.84
N ARG A 203 8.43 -16.94 -10.77
CA ARG A 203 7.78 -15.68 -10.40
C ARG A 203 8.72 -14.53 -10.71
N TYR A 204 8.17 -13.45 -11.25
CA TYR A 204 8.89 -12.21 -11.53
C TYR A 204 8.16 -11.03 -10.93
N TYR A 205 8.90 -10.08 -10.37
CA TYR A 205 8.38 -8.78 -9.94
C TYR A 205 8.43 -7.81 -11.12
N VAL A 206 7.26 -7.40 -11.59
CA VAL A 206 7.09 -6.64 -12.85
C VAL A 206 5.99 -5.60 -12.68
N TYR A 207 6.04 -4.57 -13.51
CA TYR A 207 4.96 -3.60 -13.64
C TYR A 207 3.84 -4.14 -14.53
N ASP A 208 2.68 -3.54 -14.43
CA ASP A 208 1.47 -3.93 -15.15
C ASP A 208 1.62 -3.81 -16.67
N ASP A 209 2.35 -2.78 -17.11
CA ASP A 209 2.63 -2.47 -18.51
C ASP A 209 3.82 -3.24 -19.11
N GLU A 210 4.60 -3.96 -18.31
CA GLU A 210 5.62 -4.86 -18.85
C GLU A 210 4.99 -6.16 -19.34
N GLU A 211 5.53 -6.78 -20.39
CA GLU A 211 5.18 -8.16 -20.76
C GLU A 211 6.17 -9.13 -20.14
N VAL A 212 5.66 -10.24 -19.58
CA VAL A 212 6.54 -11.32 -19.11
C VAL A 212 6.83 -12.25 -20.27
N THR A 213 8.12 -12.51 -20.53
CA THR A 213 8.53 -13.40 -21.63
C THR A 213 7.89 -14.78 -21.48
N ALA A 214 7.13 -15.23 -22.49
CA ALA A 214 6.51 -16.54 -22.46
C ALA A 214 7.57 -17.66 -22.40
N GLN A 215 7.35 -18.64 -21.54
CA GLN A 215 8.16 -19.85 -21.50
C GLN A 215 7.43 -20.92 -22.27
N ALA A 216 7.94 -21.27 -23.44
CA ALA A 216 7.38 -22.31 -24.28
C ALA A 216 8.42 -23.43 -24.49
N VAL A 217 8.02 -24.67 -24.28
CA VAL A 217 8.84 -25.86 -24.57
C VAL A 217 8.18 -26.62 -25.70
N LYS A 218 8.98 -27.15 -26.63
CA LYS A 218 8.48 -27.94 -27.75
C LYS A 218 7.58 -29.06 -27.24
N SER A 219 6.33 -29.07 -27.71
CA SER A 219 5.39 -30.17 -27.48
C SER A 219 5.78 -31.41 -28.29
#